data_AF-A0A955X8Z4-F1
#
_entry.id   AF-A0A955X8Z4-F1
#
_cell.length_a   1.000
_cell.length_b   1.000
_cell.length_c   1.000
_cell.angle_alpha   90.00
_cell.angle_beta   90.00
_cell.angle_gamma   90.00
#
_symmetry.space_group_name_H-M   'P 1'
#
loop_
_entity.id
_entity.type
_entity.pdbx_description
1 polymer ?
#
loop_
_entity_poly.entity_id
_entity_poly.type
_entity_poly.pdbx_seq_one_letter_code
_entity_poly.pdbx_strand_id
1 'polypeptide(L)'
;MAVFPIPEALWTPPGPLPSPFDESPRHPAARWAVEDLRRRLREAGQLADGAPVAALVGPRGGTMLGVLVVAAADGSQGYLRAFGGEVAGRSAWPGWAPPLYDPVVYDRLRAEIEAAHAGLRARSMQSELREAEVRRKL
;
A
#
# COMPACT_ATOMS: atom_id res chain seq x y z
N MET A 1 -7.51 -12.57 -8.81
CA MET A 1 -6.29 -11.75 -9.01
C MET A 1 -5.98 -11.74 -10.50
N ALA A 2 -5.70 -10.58 -11.10
CA ALA A 2 -5.47 -10.46 -12.54
C ALA A 2 -3.99 -10.21 -12.85
N VAL A 3 -3.47 -10.87 -13.89
CA VAL A 3 -2.13 -10.63 -14.43
C VAL A 3 -2.25 -9.67 -15.60
N PHE A 4 -1.54 -8.55 -15.55
CA PHE A 4 -1.52 -7.55 -16.60
C PHE A 4 -0.32 -7.80 -17.52
N PRO A 5 -0.51 -7.83 -18.84
CA PRO A 5 0.57 -8.15 -19.76
C PRO A 5 1.65 -7.06 -19.73
N ILE A 6 2.90 -7.50 -19.89
CA ILE A 6 4.04 -6.61 -20.16
C ILE A 6 4.52 -6.81 -21.61
N PRO A 7 5.20 -5.82 -22.22
CA PRO A 7 5.85 -6.01 -23.51
C PRO A 7 6.90 -7.12 -23.44
N GLU A 8 6.88 -8.03 -24.41
CA GLU A 8 7.82 -9.16 -24.49
C GLU A 8 9.29 -8.68 -24.49
N ALA A 9 9.58 -7.55 -25.15
CA ALA A 9 10.91 -6.94 -25.17
C ALA A 9 11.42 -6.47 -23.80
N LEU A 10 10.53 -6.33 -22.80
CA LEU A 10 10.89 -5.99 -21.43
C LEU A 10 10.95 -7.21 -20.52
N TRP A 11 10.55 -8.39 -21.00
CA TRP A 11 10.62 -9.60 -20.21
C TRP A 11 12.07 -9.99 -19.99
N THR A 12 12.42 -10.16 -18.72
CA THR A 12 13.61 -10.86 -18.28
C THR A 12 13.17 -11.67 -17.07
N PRO A 13 13.43 -12.99 -17.03
CA PRO A 13 13.03 -13.81 -15.90
C PRO A 13 13.50 -13.16 -14.59
N PRO A 14 12.60 -12.84 -13.65
CA PRO A 14 12.99 -12.17 -12.43
C PRO A 14 13.92 -13.08 -11.62
N GLY A 15 15.07 -12.54 -11.22
CA GLY A 15 15.95 -13.17 -10.23
C GLY A 15 15.33 -13.13 -8.82
N PRO A 16 16.12 -13.46 -7.78
CA PRO A 16 15.68 -13.31 -6.39
C PRO A 16 15.16 -11.90 -6.12
N LEU A 17 14.14 -11.80 -5.25
CA LEU A 17 13.61 -10.49 -4.85
C LEU A 17 14.74 -9.68 -4.19
N PRO A 18 15.05 -8.47 -4.70
CA PRO A 18 16.10 -7.65 -4.11
C PRO A 18 15.71 -7.21 -2.69
N SER A 19 16.71 -6.88 -1.88
CA SER A 19 16.47 -6.31 -0.55
C SER A 19 15.59 -5.06 -0.68
N PRO A 20 14.61 -4.84 0.22
CA PRO A 20 13.80 -3.62 0.21
C PRO A 20 14.63 -2.36 0.51
N PHE A 21 15.86 -2.51 1.00
CA PHE A 21 16.81 -1.44 1.28
C PHE A 21 17.85 -1.26 0.17
N ASP A 22 17.73 -2.00 -0.94
CA ASP A 22 18.60 -1.85 -2.08
C ASP A 22 18.12 -0.70 -2.98
N GLU A 23 18.97 0.31 -3.15
CA GLU A 23 18.72 1.46 -4.03
C GLU A 23 19.10 1.20 -5.49
N SER A 24 19.56 -0.02 -5.82
CA SER A 24 19.93 -0.41 -7.18
C SER A 24 18.81 -0.12 -8.19
N PRO A 25 19.16 0.11 -9.48
CA PRO A 25 18.19 0.43 -10.51
C PRO A 25 17.08 -0.62 -10.56
N ARG A 26 15.83 -0.17 -10.38
CA ARG A 26 14.67 -1.06 -10.43
C ARG A 26 14.59 -1.71 -11.81
N HIS A 27 14.27 -3.01 -11.82
CA HIS A 27 14.12 -3.81 -13.05
C HIS A 27 13.28 -3.07 -14.12
N PRO A 28 13.71 -3.01 -15.40
CA PRO A 28 13.02 -2.24 -16.45
C PRO A 28 11.53 -2.60 -16.59
N ALA A 29 11.19 -3.89 -16.55
CA ALA A 29 9.80 -4.35 -16.55
C ALA A 29 8.98 -3.82 -15.36
N ALA A 30 9.57 -3.76 -14.17
CA ALA A 30 8.89 -3.26 -12.98
C ALA A 30 8.64 -1.75 -13.09
N ARG A 31 9.63 -0.99 -13.59
CA ARG A 31 9.46 0.44 -13.86
C ARG A 31 8.36 0.70 -14.89
N TRP A 32 8.35 -0.06 -15.98
CA TRP A 32 7.29 0.03 -16.99
C TRP A 32 5.92 -0.32 -16.42
N ALA A 33 5.82 -1.40 -15.63
CA ALA A 33 4.57 -1.83 -15.00
C ALA A 33 3.99 -0.76 -14.04
N VAL A 34 4.85 -0.04 -13.31
CA VAL A 34 4.41 1.10 -12.48
C VAL A 34 3.78 2.20 -13.34
N GLU A 35 4.41 2.55 -14.47
CA GLU A 35 3.89 3.58 -15.36
C GLU A 35 2.63 3.14 -16.10
N ASP A 36 2.55 1.86 -16.50
CA ASP A 36 1.34 1.28 -17.08
C ASP A 36 0.17 1.29 -16.07
N LEU A 37 0.42 0.90 -14.82
CA LEU A 37 -0.59 0.96 -13.75
C LEU A 37 -1.07 2.41 -13.54
N ARG A 38 -0.15 3.36 -13.45
CA ARG A 38 -0.47 4.79 -13.30
C ARG A 38 -1.31 5.31 -14.45
N ARG A 39 -0.97 4.95 -15.69
CA ARG A 39 -1.74 5.29 -16.88
C ARG A 39 -3.15 4.71 -16.81
N ARG A 40 -3.28 3.41 -16.55
CA ARG A 40 -4.58 2.72 -16.46
C ARG A 40 -5.49 3.33 -15.40
N LEU A 41 -4.95 3.70 -14.25
CA LEU A 41 -5.72 4.37 -13.20
C LEU A 41 -6.21 5.75 -13.65
N ARG A 42 -5.36 6.55 -14.31
CA ARG A 42 -5.77 7.86 -14.85
C ARG A 42 -6.86 7.74 -15.93
N GLU A 43 -6.70 6.78 -16.84
CA GLU A 43 -7.65 6.56 -17.94
C GLU A 43 -8.99 6.00 -17.45
N ALA A 44 -8.96 5.05 -16.52
CA ALA A 44 -10.19 4.45 -15.99
C ALA A 44 -10.99 5.43 -15.12
N GLY A 45 -10.31 6.28 -14.35
CA GLY A 45 -10.94 7.22 -13.40
C GLY A 45 -11.60 6.56 -12.17
N GLN A 46 -11.86 5.25 -12.23
CA GLN A 46 -12.46 4.43 -11.19
C GLN A 46 -11.82 3.05 -11.11
N LEU A 47 -11.97 2.41 -9.96
CA LEU A 47 -11.66 1.01 -9.71
C LEU A 47 -12.77 0.10 -10.28
N ALA A 48 -12.52 -1.21 -10.30
CA ALA A 48 -13.41 -2.20 -10.95
C ALA A 48 -14.87 -2.18 -10.44
N ASP A 49 -15.11 -1.84 -9.17
CA ASP A 49 -16.46 -1.74 -8.59
C ASP A 49 -16.95 -0.28 -8.48
N GLY A 50 -16.41 0.64 -9.30
CA GLY A 50 -16.91 2.02 -9.42
C GLY A 50 -16.38 3.02 -8.39
N ALA A 51 -15.56 2.61 -7.42
CA ALA A 51 -14.92 3.55 -6.50
C ALA A 51 -13.96 4.48 -7.26
N PRO A 52 -13.98 5.80 -7.01
CA PRO A 52 -13.13 6.74 -7.74
C PRO A 52 -11.65 6.48 -7.45
N VAL A 53 -10.78 6.69 -8.42
CA VAL A 53 -9.32 6.60 -8.24
C VAL A 53 -8.82 7.59 -7.19
N ALA A 54 -9.55 8.70 -6.97
CA ALA A 54 -9.32 9.62 -5.86
C ALA A 54 -9.37 8.93 -4.47
N ALA A 55 -10.06 7.80 -4.31
CA ALA A 55 -10.05 7.02 -3.07
C ALA A 55 -8.68 6.42 -2.74
N LEU A 56 -7.77 6.32 -3.72
CA LEU A 56 -6.36 5.96 -3.49
C LEU A 56 -5.59 7.12 -2.84
N VAL A 57 -6.12 8.34 -2.89
CA VAL A 57 -5.54 9.53 -2.28
C VAL A 57 -6.31 9.84 -0.99
N GLY A 58 -5.89 9.20 0.11
CA GLY A 58 -6.54 9.36 1.40
C GLY A 58 -6.21 10.70 2.10
N PRO A 59 -6.97 11.06 3.15
CA PRO A 59 -6.77 12.30 3.91
C PRO A 59 -5.40 12.39 4.62
N ARG A 60 -4.71 11.26 4.80
CA ARG A 60 -3.43 11.14 5.49
C ARG A 60 -2.23 10.95 4.54
N GLY A 61 -2.41 11.31 3.27
CA GLY A 61 -1.50 10.92 2.18
C GLY A 61 -2.01 9.66 1.49
N GLY A 62 -1.82 9.58 0.16
CA GLY A 62 -2.31 8.46 -0.64
C GLY A 62 -1.73 7.10 -0.24
N THR A 63 -2.39 6.03 -0.67
CA THR A 63 -1.88 4.67 -0.50
C THR A 63 -0.65 4.43 -1.39
N MET A 64 0.28 3.61 -0.90
CA MET A 64 1.37 3.13 -1.72
C MET A 64 0.87 2.06 -2.69
N LEU A 65 1.11 2.25 -3.98
CA LEU A 65 0.85 1.25 -5.01
C LEU A 65 2.11 0.42 -5.26
N GLY A 66 1.95 -0.89 -5.36
CA GLY A 66 3.00 -1.83 -5.69
C GLY A 66 2.69 -2.63 -6.95
N VAL A 67 3.74 -3.00 -7.68
CA VAL A 67 3.66 -3.98 -8.76
C VAL A 67 4.65 -5.12 -8.50
N LEU A 68 4.29 -6.33 -8.94
CA LEU A 68 5.17 -7.49 -8.92
C LEU A 68 5.18 -8.12 -10.31
N VAL A 69 6.33 -8.14 -10.97
CA VAL A 69 6.51 -8.82 -12.26
C VAL A 69 6.56 -10.32 -12.01
N VAL A 70 5.76 -11.08 -12.76
CA VAL A 70 5.56 -12.52 -12.56
C VAL A 70 5.54 -13.27 -13.89
N ALA A 71 6.00 -14.52 -13.84
CA ALA A 71 5.52 -15.55 -14.75
C ALA A 71 4.39 -16.31 -14.04
N ALA A 72 3.20 -16.34 -14.64
CA ALA A 72 2.08 -17.10 -14.14
C ALA A 72 2.24 -18.59 -14.44
N ALA A 73 1.45 -19.42 -13.75
CA ALA A 73 1.51 -20.88 -13.89
C ALA A 73 1.14 -21.37 -15.30
N ASP A 74 0.36 -20.58 -16.05
CA ASP A 74 0.01 -20.83 -17.45
C ASP A 74 1.09 -20.38 -18.45
N GLY A 75 2.24 -19.91 -17.96
CA GLY A 75 3.34 -19.40 -18.77
C GLY A 75 3.17 -17.94 -19.20
N SER A 76 2.05 -17.29 -18.88
CA SER A 76 1.88 -15.87 -19.20
C SER A 76 2.82 -14.98 -18.39
N GLN A 77 3.33 -13.94 -19.04
CA GLN A 77 4.29 -13.00 -18.46
C GLN A 77 3.60 -11.66 -18.25
N GLY A 78 3.75 -11.10 -17.06
CA GLY A 78 3.03 -9.89 -16.72
C GLY A 78 3.39 -9.32 -15.37
N TYR A 79 2.48 -8.53 -14.83
CA TYR A 79 2.59 -8.01 -13.48
C TYR A 79 1.28 -8.09 -12.72
N LEU A 80 1.41 -8.25 -11.40
CA LEU A 80 0.35 -8.09 -10.41
C LEU A 80 0.40 -6.68 -9.84
N ARG A 81 -0.73 -6.16 -9.38
CA ARG A 81 -0.84 -4.86 -8.71
C ARG A 81 -1.40 -5.00 -7.30
N ALA A 82 -0.89 -4.20 -6.37
CA ALA A 82 -1.30 -4.17 -4.97
C ALA A 82 -1.35 -2.72 -4.46
N PHE A 83 -2.05 -2.50 -3.35
CA PHE A 83 -2.05 -1.24 -2.60
C PHE A 83 -1.79 -1.51 -1.12
N GLY A 84 -1.31 -0.51 -0.40
CA GLY A 84 -1.08 -0.58 1.05
C GLY A 84 -2.35 -0.28 1.85
N GLY A 85 -2.63 -1.10 2.86
CA GLY A 85 -3.74 -0.88 3.79
C GLY A 85 -5.12 -1.08 3.17
N GLU A 86 -5.98 -0.08 3.33
CA GLU A 86 -7.35 -0.09 2.82
C GLU A 86 -7.57 1.05 1.83
N VAL A 87 -8.43 0.80 0.85
CA VAL A 87 -8.92 1.80 -0.11
C VAL A 87 -10.43 1.84 -0.01
N ALA A 88 -10.99 3.01 0.31
CA ALA A 88 -12.41 3.22 0.60
C ALA A 88 -12.98 2.18 1.60
N GLY A 89 -12.24 1.89 2.67
CA GLY A 89 -12.66 0.96 3.74
C GLY A 89 -12.61 -0.52 3.35
N ARG A 90 -11.95 -0.87 2.23
CA ARG A 90 -11.81 -2.25 1.76
C ARG A 90 -10.33 -2.60 1.60
N SER A 91 -9.95 -3.76 2.14
CA SER A 91 -8.60 -4.35 2.01
C SER A 91 -8.45 -5.23 0.76
N ALA A 92 -9.55 -5.52 0.05
CA ALA A 92 -9.56 -6.33 -1.16
C ALA A 92 -10.41 -5.67 -2.26
N TRP A 93 -9.86 -5.64 -3.48
CA TRP A 93 -10.53 -5.12 -4.67
C TRP A 93 -10.36 -6.08 -5.86
N PRO A 94 -11.38 -6.25 -6.72
CA PRO A 94 -11.26 -7.10 -7.90
C PRO A 94 -10.11 -6.67 -8.83
N GLY A 95 -9.35 -7.66 -9.30
CA GLY A 95 -8.17 -7.42 -10.14
C GLY A 95 -6.95 -6.85 -9.40
N TRP A 96 -6.95 -6.82 -8.06
CA TRP A 96 -5.77 -6.54 -7.23
C TRP A 96 -5.31 -7.81 -6.51
N ALA A 97 -4.08 -7.80 -6.00
CA ALA A 97 -3.58 -8.84 -5.12
C ALA A 97 -4.40 -8.86 -3.81
N PRO A 98 -4.73 -10.06 -3.28
CA PRO A 98 -5.44 -10.18 -2.02
C PRO A 98 -4.54 -9.76 -0.84
N PRO A 99 -5.12 -9.41 0.32
CA PRO A 99 -4.35 -9.22 1.55
C PRO A 99 -3.59 -10.50 1.89
N LEU A 100 -2.31 -10.36 2.28
CA LEU A 100 -1.45 -11.46 2.69
C LEU A 100 -1.61 -11.82 4.19
N TYR A 101 -2.55 -11.17 4.86
CA TYR A 101 -2.86 -11.29 6.28
C TYR A 101 -4.34 -11.58 6.46
N ASP A 102 -4.72 -12.11 7.62
CA ASP A 102 -6.12 -12.24 8.01
C ASP A 102 -6.69 -10.85 8.37
N PRO A 103 -7.70 -10.35 7.63
CA PRO A 103 -8.25 -9.01 7.88
C PRO A 103 -8.89 -8.86 9.27
N VAL A 104 -9.54 -9.91 9.78
CA VAL A 104 -10.22 -9.88 11.09
C VAL A 104 -9.19 -9.80 12.22
N VAL A 105 -8.12 -10.59 12.12
CA VAL A 105 -7.02 -10.54 13.09
C VAL A 105 -6.32 -9.19 13.02
N TYR A 106 -6.08 -8.68 11.81
CA TYR A 106 -5.44 -7.38 11.61
C TYR A 106 -6.25 -6.22 12.18
N ASP A 107 -7.58 -6.22 11.98
CA ASP A 107 -8.48 -5.19 12.51
C ASP A 107 -8.49 -5.15 14.03
N ARG A 108 -8.52 -6.33 14.67
CA ARG A 108 -8.41 -6.42 16.12
C ARG A 108 -7.09 -5.84 16.63
N LEU A 109 -5.97 -6.27 16.02
CA LEU A 109 -4.64 -5.79 16.41
C LEU A 109 -4.51 -4.26 16.20
N ARG A 110 -5.05 -3.74 15.09
CA ARG A 110 -5.09 -2.30 14.82
C ARG A 110 -5.80 -1.55 15.94
N ALA A 111 -6.99 -2.00 16.35
CA ALA A 111 -7.76 -1.36 17.42
C ALA A 111 -7.01 -1.37 18.76
N GLU A 112 -6.36 -2.48 19.12
CA GLU A 112 -5.54 -2.59 20.33
C GLU A 112 -4.36 -1.60 20.31
N ILE A 113 -3.67 -1.50 19.18
CA ILE A 113 -2.54 -0.55 18.99
C ILE A 113 -3.02 0.90 19.04
N GLU A 114 -4.15 1.23 18.40
CA GLU A 114 -4.71 2.59 18.42
C GLU A 114 -5.09 3.02 19.84
N ALA A 115 -5.71 2.12 20.62
CA ALA A 115 -6.02 2.37 22.03
C ALA A 115 -4.74 2.60 22.86
N ALA A 116 -3.71 1.78 22.65
CA ALA A 116 -2.42 1.94 23.33
C ALA A 116 -1.76 3.29 22.98
N HIS A 117 -1.76 3.68 21.70
CA HIS A 117 -1.26 4.97 21.23
C HIS A 117 -2.05 6.15 21.82
N ALA A 118 -3.37 6.07 21.90
CA ALA A 118 -4.20 7.10 22.51
C ALA A 118 -3.84 7.26 24.00
N GLY A 119 -3.68 6.14 24.72
CA GLY A 119 -3.26 6.16 26.13
C GLY A 119 -1.88 6.79 26.34
N LEU A 120 -0.90 6.49 25.47
CA LEU A 120 0.42 7.10 25.51
C LEU A 120 0.37 8.62 25.26
N ARG A 121 -0.40 9.07 24.27
CA ARG A 121 -0.55 10.50 23.96
C ARG A 121 -1.20 11.27 25.11
N ALA A 122 -2.24 10.70 25.72
CA ALA A 122 -2.91 11.31 26.86
C ALA A 122 -1.95 11.49 28.06
N ARG A 123 -1.10 10.49 28.33
CA ARG A 123 -0.08 10.59 29.39
C ARG A 123 0.96 11.68 29.08
N SER A 124 1.45 11.74 27.84
CA SER A 124 2.39 12.79 27.42
C SER A 124 1.81 14.18 27.64
N MET A 125 0.58 14.41 27.17
CA MET A 125 -0.13 15.69 27.32
C MET A 125 -0.32 16.07 28.80
N GLN A 126 -0.71 15.12 29.66
CA GLN A 126 -0.87 15.39 31.09
C GLN A 126 0.45 15.77 31.78
N SER A 127 1.56 15.13 31.41
CA SER A 127 2.88 15.48 31.94
C SER A 127 3.28 16.89 31.54
N GLU A 128 3.12 17.26 30.26
CA GLU A 128 3.41 18.61 29.75
C GLU A 128 2.57 19.69 30.46
N LEU A 129 1.28 19.44 30.67
CA LEU A 129 0.40 20.36 31.40
C LEU A 129 0.83 20.53 32.87
N ARG A 130 1.20 19.42 33.54
CA ARG A 130 1.69 19.48 34.93
C ARG A 130 2.99 20.27 35.03
N GLU A 131 3.94 20.05 34.11
CA GLU A 131 5.19 20.80 34.07
C GLU A 131 4.97 22.29 33.81
N ALA A 132 4.07 22.64 32.89
CA ALA A 132 3.71 24.03 32.60
C ALA A 132 3.06 24.71 33.81
N GLU A 133 2.20 24.00 34.56
CA GLU A 133 1.57 24.55 35.76
C GLU A 133 2.58 24.81 36.87
N VAL A 134 3.54 23.89 37.08
CA VAL A 134 4.64 24.08 38.03
C VAL A 134 5.48 25.30 37.64
N ARG A 135 5.84 25.43 36.35
CA ARG A 135 6.62 26.56 35.85
C ARG A 135 5.92 27.91 36.01
N ARG A 136 4.58 27.96 35.96
CA ARG A 136 3.79 29.19 36.15
C ARG A 136 3.68 29.64 37.62
N LYS A 137 3.95 28.75 38.57
CA LYS A 137 3.88 29.03 40.02
C LYS A 137 5.23 29.43 40.62
N LEU A 138 6.30 29.45 39.81
CA LEU A 138 7.63 29.94 40.14
C LEU A 138 7.82 31.37 39.60
#